data_AF-A0A6A7SCA4-F1
#
_entry.id   AF-A0A6A7SCA4-F1
#
_cell.length_a   1.000
_cell.length_b   1.000
_cell.length_c   1.000
_cell.angle_alpha   90.00
_cell.angle_beta   90.00
_cell.angle_gamma   90.00
#
_symmetry.space_group_name_H-M   'P 1'
#
loop_
_entity.id
_entity.type
_entity.pdbx_description
1 polymer ?
#
loop_
_entity_poly.entity_id
_entity_poly.type
_entity_poly.pdbx_seq_one_letter_code
_entity_poly.pdbx_strand_id
1 'polypeptide(L)'
;MHSMAPVADINAAFEAWLDATEEAEPIGQDNTGLRHRRIGHAIGAVDTESDYLVLCRIETDPGHRGEGEATRLLELLKGICERYNVTLLGQATAYDDTGLDQQALLEWYRRHDFEIDHGRTAQPLVWYPARP
;
A
#
# COMPACT_ATOMS: atom_id res chain seq x y z
N MET A 1 2.74 -26.73 24.70
CA MET A 1 3.04 -25.33 24.34
C MET A 1 1.91 -24.84 23.46
N HIS A 2 1.01 -24.00 23.98
CA HIS A 2 0.07 -23.28 23.13
C HIS A 2 0.84 -22.14 22.48
N SER A 3 1.11 -22.27 21.19
CA SER A 3 1.59 -21.14 20.39
C SER A 3 0.43 -20.16 20.35
N MET A 4 0.49 -19.08 21.12
CA MET A 4 -0.39 -17.94 20.91
C MET A 4 -0.07 -17.44 19.50
N ALA A 5 -1.07 -17.40 18.62
CA ALA A 5 -0.92 -16.70 17.35
C ALA A 5 -0.48 -15.25 17.67
N PRO A 6 0.44 -14.67 16.88
CA PRO A 6 0.81 -13.26 17.07
C PRO A 6 -0.46 -12.41 17.01
N VAL A 7 -0.66 -11.56 18.01
CA VAL A 7 -1.79 -10.62 18.03
C VAL A 7 -1.47 -9.51 17.02
N ALA A 8 -2.43 -9.14 16.19
CA ALA A 8 -2.29 -8.03 15.25
C ALA A 8 -1.99 -6.73 16.00
N ASP A 9 -0.97 -5.98 15.57
CA ASP A 9 -0.60 -4.69 16.15
C ASP A 9 -0.50 -3.62 15.06
N ILE A 10 -1.66 -3.03 14.75
CA ILE A 10 -1.80 -1.99 13.72
C ILE A 10 -1.04 -0.72 14.04
N ASN A 11 -0.99 -0.33 15.33
CA ASN A 11 -0.29 0.88 15.74
C ASN A 11 1.22 0.70 15.57
N ALA A 12 1.77 -0.45 16.00
CA ALA A 12 3.18 -0.75 15.79
C ALA A 12 3.54 -0.88 14.30
N ALA A 13 2.64 -1.44 13.48
CA ALA A 13 2.82 -1.48 12.03
C ALA A 13 2.90 -0.08 11.42
N PHE A 14 2.00 0.82 11.84
CA PHE A 14 1.97 2.19 11.35
C PHE A 14 3.19 3.00 11.79
N GLU A 15 3.63 2.88 13.05
CA GLU A 15 4.86 3.51 13.51
C GLU A 15 6.09 2.97 12.77
N ALA A 16 6.16 1.66 12.51
CA ALA A 16 7.23 1.07 11.71
C ALA A 16 7.26 1.61 10.27
N TRP A 17 6.10 1.91 9.69
CA TRP A 17 6.01 2.58 8.39
C TRP A 17 6.59 3.99 8.44
N LEU A 18 6.25 4.77 9.47
CA LEU A 18 6.79 6.12 9.65
C LEU A 18 8.31 6.10 9.84
N ASP A 19 8.83 5.20 10.66
CA ASP A 19 10.27 5.06 10.94
C ASP A 19 11.08 4.60 9.72
N ALA A 20 10.49 3.78 8.85
CA ALA A 20 11.16 3.20 7.68
C ALA A 20 11.16 4.12 6.45
N THR A 21 10.54 5.30 6.54
CA THR A 21 10.32 6.20 5.41
C THR A 21 10.60 7.65 5.74
N GLU A 22 10.71 8.50 4.72
CA GLU A 22 10.88 9.95 4.88
C GLU A 22 9.54 10.66 4.63
N GLU A 23 9.31 11.81 5.26
CA GLU A 23 8.16 12.66 4.95
C GLU A 23 8.25 13.19 3.53
N ALA A 24 7.13 13.26 2.81
CA ALA A 24 7.12 13.72 1.44
C ALA A 24 5.88 14.54 1.12
N GLU A 25 6.05 15.42 0.14
CA GLU A 25 4.93 16.06 -0.55
C GLU A 25 4.41 15.12 -1.65
N PRO A 26 3.09 15.07 -1.90
CA PRO A 26 2.53 14.32 -3.01
C PRO A 26 2.97 14.87 -4.37
N ILE A 27 2.94 14.01 -5.40
CA ILE A 27 3.21 14.38 -6.80
C ILE A 27 1.97 15.05 -7.45
N GLY A 28 0.75 14.68 -7.03
CA GLY A 28 -0.53 15.17 -7.59
C GLY A 28 -1.27 16.22 -6.73
N GLN A 29 -2.25 16.91 -7.34
CA GLN A 29 -2.93 18.09 -6.75
C GLN A 29 -4.08 17.83 -5.76
N ASP A 30 -4.59 16.61 -5.62
CA ASP A 30 -5.71 16.30 -4.69
C ASP A 30 -5.30 15.24 -3.66
N ASN A 31 -4.80 15.72 -2.52
CA ASN A 31 -4.08 14.90 -1.54
C ASN A 31 -4.19 15.43 -0.10
N THR A 32 -5.13 16.33 0.17
CA THR A 32 -5.30 16.96 1.48
C THR A 32 -5.64 15.94 2.56
N GLY A 33 -4.83 15.88 3.61
CA GLY A 33 -5.06 15.06 4.81
C GLY A 33 -4.29 13.74 4.87
N LEU A 34 -3.65 13.30 3.77
CA LEU A 34 -2.85 12.08 3.74
C LEU A 34 -1.40 12.34 4.18
N ARG A 35 -0.88 11.47 5.06
CA ARG A 35 0.51 11.50 5.52
C ARG A 35 1.41 10.76 4.53
N HIS A 36 1.84 11.47 3.51
CA HIS A 36 2.69 10.93 2.45
C HIS A 36 4.11 10.65 2.97
N ARG A 37 4.63 9.49 2.58
CA ARG A 37 5.99 9.07 2.88
C ARG A 37 6.68 8.55 1.63
N ARG A 38 8.01 8.60 1.61
CA ARG A 38 8.83 8.31 0.43
C ARG A 38 9.91 7.27 0.68
N ILE A 39 10.19 6.51 -0.38
CA ILE A 39 11.38 5.68 -0.57
C ILE A 39 11.88 5.90 -2.00
N GLY A 40 13.08 6.45 -2.16
CA GLY A 40 13.58 6.83 -3.49
C GLY A 40 12.66 7.89 -4.11
N HIS A 41 12.13 7.63 -5.30
CA HIS A 41 11.14 8.45 -6.00
C HIS A 41 9.72 7.87 -5.95
N ALA A 42 9.50 6.80 -5.18
CA ALA A 42 8.17 6.29 -4.87
C ALA A 42 7.60 6.95 -3.60
N ILE A 43 6.33 7.36 -3.68
CA ILE A 43 5.58 7.96 -2.59
C ILE A 43 4.38 7.08 -2.28
N GLY A 44 4.17 6.80 -1.00
CA GLY A 44 3.02 6.06 -0.50
C GLY A 44 2.31 6.87 0.59
N ALA A 45 1.00 6.73 0.67
CA ALA A 45 0.23 7.20 1.81
C ALA A 45 -0.56 6.03 2.39
N VAL A 46 -0.48 5.90 3.70
CA VAL A 46 -1.12 4.84 4.44
C VAL A 46 -1.90 5.45 5.60
N ASP A 47 -3.05 4.85 5.91
CA ASP A 47 -3.84 5.14 7.11
C ASP A 47 -4.13 3.84 7.89
N THR A 48 -4.66 3.99 9.10
CA THR A 48 -5.12 2.88 9.94
C THR A 48 -6.64 2.87 9.98
N GLU A 49 -7.26 1.76 9.61
CA GLU A 49 -8.72 1.61 9.69
C GLU A 49 -9.10 0.29 10.36
N SER A 50 -9.70 0.38 11.55
CA SER A 50 -10.09 -0.77 12.38
C SER A 50 -8.90 -1.74 12.61
N ASP A 51 -8.81 -2.77 11.77
CA ASP A 51 -7.81 -3.84 11.86
C ASP A 51 -6.87 -3.88 10.63
N TYR A 52 -6.93 -2.87 9.76
CA TYR A 52 -6.20 -2.81 8.49
C TYR A 52 -5.25 -1.63 8.40
N LEU A 53 -4.08 -1.91 7.86
CA LEU A 53 -3.28 -0.87 7.25
C LEU A 53 -3.88 -0.58 5.86
N VAL A 54 -4.28 0.66 5.60
CA VAL A 54 -4.94 1.05 4.35
C VAL A 54 -3.94 1.79 3.46
N LEU A 55 -3.55 1.21 2.33
CA LEU A 55 -2.79 1.88 1.29
C LEU A 55 -3.72 2.82 0.50
N CYS A 56 -3.75 4.08 0.93
CA CYS A 56 -4.57 5.13 0.31
C CYS A 56 -4.00 5.59 -1.02
N ARG A 57 -2.67 5.59 -1.17
CA ARG A 57 -2.00 6.06 -2.38
C ARG A 57 -0.65 5.40 -2.57
N ILE A 58 -0.31 5.13 -3.83
CA ILE A 58 1.05 4.80 -4.24
C ILE A 58 1.32 5.43 -5.60
N GLU A 59 2.43 6.15 -5.71
CA GLU A 59 2.83 6.85 -6.92
C GLU A 59 4.34 6.85 -7.07
N THR A 60 4.82 7.06 -8.29
CA THR A 60 6.24 7.18 -8.60
C THR A 60 6.42 8.31 -9.58
N ASP A 61 7.46 9.11 -9.34
CA ASP A 61 7.86 10.19 -10.24
C ASP A 61 7.89 9.69 -11.70
N PRO A 62 7.21 10.37 -12.65
CA PRO A 62 7.20 9.98 -14.06
C PRO A 62 8.57 9.71 -14.66
N GLY A 63 9.62 10.45 -14.24
CA GLY A 63 10.98 10.30 -14.72
C GLY A 63 11.69 9.03 -14.22
N HIS A 64 11.14 8.36 -13.19
CA HIS A 64 11.73 7.20 -12.50
C HIS A 64 10.83 5.95 -12.57
N ARG A 65 9.76 5.99 -13.36
CA ARG A 65 8.89 4.83 -13.56
C ARG A 65 9.64 3.69 -14.25
N GLY A 66 9.36 2.46 -13.83
CA GLY A 66 10.01 1.25 -14.35
C GLY A 66 11.30 0.86 -13.64
N GLU A 67 11.78 1.65 -12.68
CA GLU A 67 12.98 1.35 -11.87
C GLU A 67 12.70 0.44 -10.66
N GLY A 68 11.43 0.05 -10.47
CA GLY A 68 11.02 -0.89 -9.42
C GLY A 68 10.79 -0.27 -8.04
N GLU A 69 10.79 1.06 -7.91
CA GLU A 69 10.65 1.73 -6.61
C GLU A 69 9.26 1.59 -5.97
N ALA A 70 8.19 1.65 -6.76
CA ALA A 70 6.84 1.33 -6.28
C ALA A 70 6.77 -0.10 -5.72
N THR A 71 7.41 -1.05 -6.39
CA THR A 71 7.55 -2.43 -5.92
C THR A 71 8.33 -2.46 -4.61
N ARG A 72 9.46 -1.74 -4.50
CA ARG A 72 10.24 -1.68 -3.26
C ARG A 72 9.43 -1.12 -2.08
N LEU A 73 8.63 -0.08 -2.32
CA LEU A 73 7.73 0.49 -1.31
C LEU A 73 6.66 -0.52 -0.91
N LEU A 74 6.03 -1.20 -1.88
CA LEU A 74 5.02 -2.22 -1.62
C LEU A 74 5.59 -3.40 -0.83
N GLU A 75 6.79 -3.89 -1.17
CA GLU A 75 7.45 -4.97 -0.44
C GLU A 75 7.85 -4.57 1.00
N LEU A 76 8.20 -3.30 1.24
CA LEU A 76 8.38 -2.81 2.62
C LEU A 76 7.05 -2.92 3.40
N LEU A 77 5.95 -2.42 2.83
CA LEU A 77 4.64 -2.47 3.47
C LEU A 77 4.21 -3.91 3.75
N LYS A 78 4.39 -4.83 2.80
CA LYS A 78 4.17 -6.26 2.98
C LYS A 78 4.98 -6.80 4.16
N GLY A 79 6.28 -6.52 4.21
CA GLY A 79 7.14 -6.98 5.31
C GLY A 79 6.76 -6.41 6.68
N ILE A 80 6.25 -5.18 6.74
CA ILE A 80 5.67 -4.59 7.96
C ILE A 80 4.40 -5.37 8.35
N CYS A 81 3.46 -5.54 7.42
CA CYS A 81 2.23 -6.29 7.65
C CYS A 81 2.49 -7.72 8.14
N GLU A 82 3.43 -8.44 7.53
CA GLU A 82 3.85 -9.77 7.97
C GLU A 82 4.45 -9.74 9.38
N ARG A 83 5.32 -8.76 9.68
CA ARG A 83 5.99 -8.64 10.99
C ARG A 83 5.00 -8.41 12.13
N TYR A 84 3.96 -7.61 11.90
CA TYR A 84 3.00 -7.20 12.91
C TYR A 84 1.66 -7.95 12.83
N ASN A 85 1.56 -8.94 11.94
CA ASN A 85 0.35 -9.72 11.69
C ASN A 85 -0.88 -8.84 11.37
N VAL A 86 -0.70 -7.86 10.47
CA VAL A 86 -1.73 -6.90 10.04
C VAL A 86 -2.03 -7.12 8.57
N THR A 87 -3.30 -7.01 8.18
CA THR A 87 -3.70 -7.06 6.77
C THR A 87 -3.55 -5.69 6.12
N LEU A 88 -3.00 -5.67 4.90
CA LEU A 88 -2.94 -4.50 4.03
C LEU A 88 -4.15 -4.48 3.10
N LEU A 89 -4.87 -3.37 3.09
CA LEU A 89 -5.98 -3.07 2.20
C LEU A 89 -5.58 -1.93 1.26
N GLY A 90 -5.65 -2.13 -0.05
CA GLY A 90 -5.46 -1.08 -1.04
C GLY A 90 -6.73 -0.79 -1.83
N GLN A 91 -6.95 0.47 -2.18
CA GLN A 91 -7.89 0.84 -3.25
C GLN A 91 -7.10 0.88 -4.56
N ALA A 92 -7.29 -0.13 -5.41
CA ALA A 92 -6.52 -0.26 -6.65
C ALA A 92 -7.23 0.45 -7.81
N THR A 93 -7.31 1.77 -7.74
CA THR A 93 -7.89 2.62 -8.81
C THR A 93 -6.78 3.41 -9.50
N ALA A 94 -6.72 3.33 -10.83
CA ALA A 94 -5.87 4.22 -11.62
C ALA A 94 -6.55 5.59 -11.78
N TYR A 95 -5.85 6.68 -11.46
CA TYR A 95 -6.44 8.03 -11.44
C TYR A 95 -6.16 8.85 -12.70
N ASP A 96 -5.08 8.57 -13.44
CA ASP A 96 -4.72 9.27 -14.67
C ASP A 96 -4.20 8.32 -15.76
N ASP A 97 -4.06 8.84 -16.97
CA ASP A 97 -3.53 8.14 -18.15
C ASP A 97 -2.00 8.23 -18.28
N THR A 98 -1.32 8.84 -17.31
CA THR A 98 0.14 9.01 -17.35
C THR A 98 0.86 7.75 -16.89
N GLY A 99 0.25 6.97 -16.01
CA GLY A 99 0.83 5.80 -15.35
C GLY A 99 0.33 4.46 -15.87
N LEU A 100 0.21 3.48 -14.97
CA LEU A 100 -0.43 2.21 -15.28
C LEU A 100 -1.93 2.45 -15.51
N ASP A 101 -2.47 1.90 -16.60
CA ASP A 101 -3.91 1.77 -16.73
C ASP A 101 -4.49 0.82 -15.66
N GLN A 102 -5.81 0.82 -15.54
CA GLN A 102 -6.52 0.02 -14.53
C GLN A 102 -6.21 -1.48 -14.62
N GLN A 103 -6.05 -2.03 -15.83
CA GLN A 103 -5.76 -3.45 -16.00
C GLN A 103 -4.31 -3.77 -15.60
N ALA A 104 -3.37 -2.94 -16.03
CA ALA A 104 -1.96 -3.08 -15.71
C ALA A 104 -1.69 -2.90 -14.21
N LEU A 105 -2.43 -2.02 -13.53
CA LEU A 105 -2.37 -1.83 -12.08
C LEU A 105 -2.81 -3.09 -11.33
N LEU A 106 -3.96 -3.67 -11.69
CA LEU A 106 -4.44 -4.90 -11.05
C LEU A 106 -3.49 -6.07 -11.30
N GLU A 107 -2.95 -6.18 -12.51
CA GLU A 107 -1.95 -7.21 -12.81
C GLU A 107 -0.64 -6.99 -12.05
N TRP A 108 -0.26 -5.74 -11.83
CA TRP A 108 0.87 -5.41 -10.96
C TRP A 108 0.62 -5.88 -9.52
N TYR A 109 -0.54 -5.59 -8.94
CA TYR A 109 -0.90 -6.11 -7.59
C TYR A 109 -0.91 -7.63 -7.53
N ARG A 110 -1.45 -8.33 -8.54
CA ARG A 110 -1.43 -9.81 -8.60
C ARG A 110 -0.02 -10.38 -8.59
N ARG A 111 0.92 -9.77 -9.33
CA ARG A 111 2.34 -10.18 -9.33
C ARG A 111 3.02 -9.99 -7.96
N HIS A 112 2.41 -9.20 -7.07
CA HIS A 112 2.88 -8.96 -5.71
C HIS A 112 2.08 -9.73 -4.65
N ASP A 113 1.35 -10.78 -5.06
CA ASP A 113 0.59 -11.69 -4.21
C ASP A 113 -0.64 -11.07 -3.53
N PHE A 114 -1.19 -9.99 -4.08
CA PHE A 114 -2.45 -9.43 -3.61
C PHE A 114 -3.65 -10.19 -4.17
N GLU A 115 -4.62 -10.44 -3.30
CA GLU A 115 -5.96 -10.88 -3.70
C GLU A 115 -6.76 -9.68 -4.20
N ILE A 116 -7.30 -9.78 -5.42
CA ILE A 116 -8.14 -8.73 -6.00
C ILE A 116 -9.60 -9.01 -5.67
N ASP A 117 -10.23 -8.13 -4.90
CA ASP A 117 -11.66 -8.16 -4.60
C ASP A 117 -12.42 -7.21 -5.53
N HIS A 118 -13.16 -7.82 -6.46
CA HIS A 118 -14.09 -7.14 -7.36
C HIS A 118 -15.51 -7.02 -6.77
N GLY A 119 -15.68 -7.27 -5.47
CA GLY A 119 -16.93 -7.18 -4.74
C GLY A 119 -17.55 -5.77 -4.74
N ARG A 120 -18.69 -5.64 -4.04
CA ARG A 120 -19.75 -4.61 -4.11
C ARG A 120 -19.39 -3.10 -4.16
N THR A 121 -18.12 -2.71 -4.17
CA THR A 121 -17.67 -1.32 -4.33
C THR A 121 -17.55 -0.93 -5.81
N ALA A 122 -17.61 0.37 -6.09
CA ALA A 122 -17.41 0.89 -7.45
C ALA A 122 -15.95 0.79 -7.93
N GLN A 123 -15.01 0.54 -7.00
CA GLN A 123 -13.58 0.48 -7.23
C GLN A 123 -13.01 -0.85 -6.73
N PRO A 124 -12.03 -1.47 -7.44
CA PRO A 124 -11.40 -2.71 -7.01
C PRO A 124 -10.63 -2.52 -5.70
N LEU A 125 -10.83 -3.45 -4.77
CA LEU A 125 -10.02 -3.54 -3.56
C LEU A 125 -8.95 -4.61 -3.72
N VAL A 126 -7.81 -4.42 -3.06
CA VAL A 126 -6.73 -5.41 -3.05
C VAL A 126 -6.31 -5.71 -1.61
N TRP A 127 -6.10 -6.98 -1.32
CA TRP A 127 -5.82 -7.47 0.03
C TRP A 127 -4.50 -8.23 0.07
N TYR A 128 -3.73 -8.05 1.14
CA TYR A 128 -2.53 -8.84 1.41
C TYR A 128 -2.38 -9.10 2.93
N PRO A 129 -1.98 -10.31 3.37
CA PRO A 129 -1.73 -11.51 2.56
C PRO A 129 -3.02 -12.19 2.08
N ALA A 130 -4.13 -11.99 2.78
CA ALA A 130 -5.45 -12.45 2.37
C ALA A 130 -6.51 -11.56 3.01
N ARG A 131 -7.72 -11.58 2.45
CA ARG A 131 -8.88 -11.00 3.11
C ARG A 131 -9.20 -11.77 4.41
N PRO A 132 -9.50 -11.11 5.54
CA PRO A 132 -9.91 -11.80 6.78
C PRO A 132 -11.28 -12.47 6.68
#